data_AF-A0A258FLJ6-F1
#
_entry.id   AF-A0A258FLJ6-F1
#
_cell.length_a   1.000
_cell.length_b   1.000
_cell.length_c   1.000
_cell.angle_alpha   90.00
_cell.angle_beta   90.00
_cell.angle_gamma   90.00
#
_symmetry.space_group_name_H-M   'P 1'
#
loop_
_entity.id
_entity.type
_entity.pdbx_description
1 polymer ?
#
loop_
_entity_poly.entity_id
_entity_poly.type
_entity_poly.pdbx_seq_one_letter_code
_entity_poly.pdbx_strand_id
1 'polypeptide(L)'
;MSLTLSPEILQQVRAEFDPDFYLAANKDVAEAGADPFQHFLIFGAGEGRDPRPDFSMGRYLALHLDVREAGVNPFVHWVTSGRAEGRATDHGLGFQYEVLWADKPIEERMRALRLAQPDRAPDPAQTLSDAANRLAPGRGIHVTVSHDDYSRGVGGVQLCIRLEAEALARRGTDHLHLFPSSAGVMVDVERETPTLGVLLNGTLTGHFTPETVAEALAPALAGRRITVSIHSLIGHPVERTCDMLAALGVTEGFFWLHDYASLCAGYALMRDDVAFCGAPSPDSAACEICSYGRRRRIQLPAHVEVFQRFALTVVAPSQVALDLWSHRFPVRPAASVVHPHARLEPRPVQPSPSVPSADRPLRVGFLGMPSLHKGWPIFADLVRRFAADDRYEFHHLSAVEDPRVPARFTRVAPTPDQPQPMIPAIEALDLDAVVLWALWPETFCIAAHEAVAAGAAILTHTGSGNVAAFVAGEATRGQVLPDEASLRALFASREVATLSRANRKPVLHDLVFSGMVADLIPEAAT
;
A
#
# COMPACT_ATOMS: atom_id res chain seq x y z
N MET A 1 8.59 -41.92 11.59
CA MET A 1 7.66 -43.08 11.55
C MET A 1 6.98 -43.06 10.19
N SER A 2 7.19 -44.09 9.36
CA SER A 2 6.52 -44.19 8.07
C SER A 2 5.05 -44.53 8.33
N LEU A 3 4.13 -43.59 8.05
CA LEU A 3 2.69 -43.79 8.18
C LEU A 3 2.26 -44.79 7.10
N THR A 4 2.10 -46.06 7.46
CA THR A 4 1.45 -47.05 6.58
C THR A 4 -0.06 -46.85 6.68
N LEU A 5 -0.59 -45.88 5.93
CA LEU A 5 -2.03 -45.68 5.78
C LEU A 5 -2.62 -46.87 5.01
N SER A 6 -3.82 -47.33 5.38
CA SER A 6 -4.51 -48.37 4.61
C SER A 6 -4.87 -47.86 3.21
N PRO A 7 -5.02 -48.74 2.21
CA PRO A 7 -5.41 -48.34 0.85
C PRO A 7 -6.70 -47.51 0.81
N GLU A 8 -7.66 -47.83 1.68
CA GLU A 8 -8.95 -47.12 1.77
C GLU A 8 -8.74 -45.69 2.28
N ILE A 9 -7.93 -45.51 3.32
CA ILE A 9 -7.61 -44.17 3.86
C ILE A 9 -6.85 -43.35 2.82
N LEU A 10 -5.89 -43.95 2.11
CA LEU A 10 -5.16 -43.26 1.04
C LEU A 10 -6.10 -42.76 -0.06
N GLN A 11 -7.10 -43.56 -0.43
CA GLN A 11 -8.08 -43.16 -1.43
C GLN A 11 -8.96 -41.99 -0.95
N GLN A 12 -9.43 -42.04 0.30
CA GLN A 12 -10.21 -40.95 0.89
C GLN A 12 -9.42 -39.64 0.95
N VAL A 13 -8.18 -39.70 1.43
CA VAL A 13 -7.31 -38.52 1.54
C VAL A 13 -6.94 -37.98 0.16
N ARG A 14 -6.71 -38.85 -0.84
CA ARG A 14 -6.44 -38.44 -2.23
C ARG A 14 -7.63 -37.73 -2.86
N ALA A 15 -8.86 -38.16 -2.57
CA ALA A 15 -10.07 -37.52 -3.11
C ALA A 15 -10.28 -36.09 -2.59
N GLU A 16 -9.74 -35.79 -1.40
CA GLU A 16 -9.85 -34.48 -0.77
C GLU A 16 -8.62 -33.59 -1.02
N PHE A 17 -7.55 -34.12 -1.60
CA PHE A 17 -6.33 -33.36 -1.89
C PHE A 17 -6.47 -32.58 -3.20
N ASP A 18 -6.01 -31.33 -3.21
CA ASP A 18 -6.03 -30.47 -4.39
C ASP A 18 -4.61 -30.38 -5.01
N PRO A 19 -4.32 -31.16 -6.07
CA PRO A 19 -2.99 -31.20 -6.67
C PRO A 19 -2.61 -29.90 -7.36
N ASP A 20 -3.57 -29.19 -7.96
CA ASP A 20 -3.31 -27.95 -8.69
C ASP A 20 -2.95 -26.84 -7.71
N PHE A 21 -3.71 -26.72 -6.61
CA PHE A 21 -3.38 -25.83 -5.50
C PHE A 21 -1.99 -26.15 -4.92
N TYR A 22 -1.73 -27.43 -4.65
CA TYR A 22 -0.48 -27.85 -4.02
C TYR A 22 0.73 -27.51 -4.87
N LEU A 23 0.69 -27.78 -6.17
CA LEU A 23 1.78 -27.44 -7.09
C LEU A 23 1.92 -25.93 -7.28
N ALA A 24 0.81 -25.19 -7.32
CA ALA A 24 0.85 -23.72 -7.40
C ALA A 24 1.50 -23.09 -6.17
N ALA A 25 1.24 -23.64 -4.97
CA ALA A 25 1.82 -23.19 -3.71
C ALA A 25 3.28 -23.64 -3.51
N ASN A 26 3.68 -24.75 -4.13
CA ASN A 26 4.96 -25.44 -3.89
C ASN A 26 5.78 -25.58 -5.18
N LYS A 27 6.39 -24.47 -5.61
CA LYS A 27 7.13 -24.40 -6.87
C LYS A 27 8.29 -25.39 -6.97
N ASP A 28 8.96 -25.67 -5.86
CA ASP A 28 10.03 -26.67 -5.77
C ASP A 28 9.54 -28.08 -6.16
N VAL A 29 8.31 -28.43 -5.77
CA VAL A 29 7.68 -29.71 -6.12
C VAL A 29 7.28 -29.73 -7.59
N ALA A 30 6.75 -28.62 -8.09
CA ALA A 30 6.36 -28.46 -9.49
C ALA A 30 7.58 -28.54 -10.42
N GLU A 31 8.67 -27.85 -10.08
CA GLU A 31 9.93 -27.86 -10.83
C GLU A 31 10.62 -29.24 -10.82
N ALA A 32 10.49 -29.98 -9.72
CA ALA A 32 10.98 -31.34 -9.60
C ALA A 32 10.14 -32.38 -10.38
N GLY A 33 8.94 -32.02 -10.84
CA GLY A 33 8.02 -32.93 -11.54
C GLY A 33 7.55 -34.11 -10.67
N ALA A 34 7.54 -33.97 -9.35
CA ALA A 34 7.14 -35.02 -8.43
C ALA A 34 5.60 -35.19 -8.38
N ASP A 35 5.11 -36.39 -8.06
CA ASP A 35 3.67 -36.59 -7.78
C ASP A 35 3.29 -35.79 -6.52
N PRO A 36 2.39 -34.79 -6.62
CA PRO A 36 2.15 -33.85 -5.53
C PRO A 36 1.54 -34.53 -4.29
N PHE A 37 0.72 -35.57 -4.50
CA PHE A 37 0.09 -36.30 -3.40
C PHE A 37 1.11 -37.17 -2.65
N GLN A 38 1.98 -37.88 -3.36
CA GLN A 38 3.09 -38.62 -2.75
C GLN A 38 4.06 -37.69 -2.03
N HIS A 39 4.41 -36.57 -2.64
CA HIS A 39 5.26 -35.56 -2.00
C HIS A 39 4.64 -35.06 -0.69
N PHE A 40 3.35 -34.70 -0.72
CA PHE A 40 2.63 -34.25 0.47
C PHE A 40 2.68 -35.29 1.60
N LEU A 41 2.38 -36.56 1.30
CA LEU A 41 2.36 -37.60 2.33
C LEU A 41 3.74 -37.90 2.94
N ILE A 42 4.81 -37.83 2.13
CA ILE A 42 6.17 -38.19 2.55
C ILE A 42 6.87 -37.02 3.25
N PHE A 43 6.77 -35.81 2.67
CA PHE A 43 7.51 -34.63 3.10
C PHE A 43 6.57 -33.51 3.53
N GLY A 44 5.62 -33.16 2.66
CA GLY A 44 4.84 -31.93 2.79
C GLY A 44 4.06 -31.82 4.10
N ALA A 45 3.49 -32.92 4.59
CA ALA A 45 2.77 -32.91 5.85
C ALA A 45 3.68 -32.65 7.06
N GLY A 46 4.91 -33.19 7.05
CA GLY A 46 5.91 -32.94 8.09
C GLY A 46 6.49 -31.52 8.01
N GLU A 47 6.50 -30.93 6.82
CA GLU A 47 6.89 -29.54 6.57
C GLU A 47 5.74 -28.53 6.83
N GLY A 48 4.54 -29.02 7.16
CA GLY A 48 3.37 -28.18 7.40
C GLY A 48 2.76 -27.54 6.14
N ARG A 49 3.01 -28.11 4.95
CA ARG A 49 2.44 -27.62 3.67
C ARG A 49 0.95 -27.91 3.59
N ASP A 50 0.17 -26.91 3.21
CA ASP A 50 -1.29 -27.03 3.14
C ASP A 50 -1.72 -27.86 1.90
N PRO A 51 -2.65 -28.84 2.05
CA PRO A 51 -3.03 -29.77 0.98
C PRO A 51 -4.16 -29.27 0.05
N ARG A 52 -4.87 -28.22 0.45
CA ARG A 52 -6.00 -27.64 -0.30
C ARG A 52 -6.33 -26.21 0.18
N PRO A 53 -7.02 -25.38 -0.61
CA PRO A 53 -7.24 -23.96 -0.29
C PRO A 53 -8.00 -23.66 1.02
N ASP A 54 -8.86 -24.58 1.47
CA ASP A 54 -9.78 -24.46 2.61
C ASP A 54 -9.33 -25.27 3.84
N PHE A 55 -8.11 -25.84 3.83
CA PHE A 55 -7.54 -26.56 4.97
C PHE A 55 -6.10 -26.13 5.25
N SER A 56 -5.83 -25.66 6.48
CA SER A 56 -4.47 -25.36 6.93
C SER A 56 -3.99 -26.36 7.99
N MET A 57 -2.82 -26.95 7.75
CA MET A 57 -2.17 -27.90 8.65
C MET A 57 -1.88 -27.26 10.01
N GLY A 58 -1.26 -26.07 9.97
CA GLY A 58 -0.90 -25.32 11.18
C GLY A 58 -2.12 -24.90 11.99
N ARG A 59 -3.16 -24.41 11.31
CA ARG A 59 -4.40 -23.97 11.98
C ARG A 59 -5.14 -25.13 12.65
N TYR A 60 -5.24 -26.26 11.96
CA TYR A 60 -5.88 -27.44 12.52
C TYR A 60 -5.16 -27.92 13.79
N LEU A 61 -3.83 -27.91 13.81
CA LEU A 61 -3.04 -28.24 14.99
C LEU A 61 -3.14 -27.22 16.13
N ALA A 62 -3.34 -25.94 15.81
CA ALA A 62 -3.56 -24.89 16.79
C ALA A 62 -4.92 -25.01 17.48
N LEU A 63 -5.95 -25.41 16.73
CA LEU A 63 -7.31 -25.65 17.22
C LEU A 63 -7.44 -26.95 18.02
N HIS A 64 -6.75 -28.00 17.58
CA HIS A 64 -6.91 -29.36 18.10
C HIS A 64 -5.62 -29.81 18.78
N LEU A 65 -5.42 -29.34 20.01
CA LEU A 65 -4.23 -29.63 20.81
C LEU A 65 -3.98 -31.13 20.98
N ASP A 66 -5.05 -31.92 21.07
CA ASP A 66 -4.99 -33.38 21.17
C ASP A 66 -4.41 -34.03 19.90
N VAL A 67 -4.80 -33.53 18.72
CA VAL A 67 -4.24 -33.97 17.43
C VAL A 67 -2.75 -33.60 17.34
N ARG A 68 -2.39 -32.41 17.84
CA ARG A 68 -1.00 -31.94 17.91
C ARG A 68 -0.15 -32.79 18.85
N GLU A 69 -0.64 -33.08 20.03
CA GLU A 69 0.04 -33.92 21.02
C GLU A 69 0.17 -35.37 20.55
N ALA A 70 -0.82 -35.88 19.83
CA ALA A 70 -0.78 -37.21 19.23
C ALA A 70 0.21 -37.32 18.05
N GLY A 71 0.67 -36.19 17.48
CA GLY A 71 1.60 -36.17 16.35
C GLY A 71 1.06 -36.84 15.08
N VAL A 72 -0.27 -36.96 14.95
CA VAL A 72 -0.91 -37.56 13.77
C VAL A 72 -0.97 -36.53 12.64
N ASN A 73 -0.97 -37.00 11.39
CA ASN A 73 -1.12 -36.12 10.23
C ASN A 73 -2.49 -35.39 10.30
N PRO A 74 -2.51 -34.04 10.42
CA PRO A 74 -3.73 -33.24 10.57
C PRO A 74 -4.76 -33.47 9.46
N PHE A 75 -4.30 -33.49 8.22
CA PHE A 75 -5.18 -33.63 7.07
C PHE A 75 -5.78 -35.02 6.98
N VAL A 76 -4.97 -36.06 7.22
CA VAL A 76 -5.46 -37.44 7.30
C VAL A 76 -6.50 -37.56 8.40
N HIS A 77 -6.19 -37.08 9.60
CA HIS A 77 -7.10 -37.11 10.74
C HIS A 77 -8.41 -36.38 10.44
N TRP A 78 -8.35 -35.20 9.83
CA TRP A 78 -9.54 -34.43 9.48
C TRP A 78 -10.42 -35.18 8.47
N VAL A 79 -9.82 -35.74 7.41
CA VAL A 79 -10.55 -36.50 6.38
C VAL A 79 -11.20 -37.75 6.97
N THR A 80 -10.49 -38.50 7.82
CA THR A 80 -10.99 -39.80 8.31
C THR A 80 -11.96 -39.68 9.49
N SER A 81 -11.77 -38.68 10.35
CA SER A 81 -12.49 -38.60 11.64
C SER A 81 -12.94 -37.18 11.96
N GLY A 82 -12.01 -36.21 11.90
CA GLY A 82 -12.25 -34.86 12.39
C GLY A 82 -13.43 -34.14 11.75
N ARG A 83 -13.66 -34.33 10.44
CA ARG A 83 -14.82 -33.77 9.74
C ARG A 83 -16.15 -34.29 10.30
N ALA A 84 -16.24 -35.60 10.52
CA ALA A 84 -17.44 -36.23 11.07
C ALA A 84 -17.66 -35.89 12.57
N GLU A 85 -16.56 -35.64 13.30
CA GLU A 85 -16.59 -35.14 14.68
C GLU A 85 -17.00 -33.67 14.79
N GLY A 86 -17.15 -32.96 13.66
CA GLY A 86 -17.47 -31.53 13.65
C GLY A 86 -16.28 -30.63 14.02
N ARG A 87 -15.05 -31.14 13.92
CA ARG A 87 -13.85 -30.35 14.21
C ARG A 87 -13.66 -29.25 13.19
N ALA A 88 -13.59 -28.03 13.69
CA ALA A 88 -13.39 -26.85 12.86
C ALA A 88 -11.99 -26.85 12.23
N THR A 89 -11.91 -26.49 10.95
CA THR A 89 -10.64 -26.29 10.21
C THR A 89 -10.18 -24.82 10.23
N ASP A 90 -11.03 -23.97 10.79
CA ASP A 90 -10.86 -22.54 10.98
C ASP A 90 -11.43 -22.15 12.35
N HIS A 91 -10.86 -21.12 12.98
CA HIS A 91 -11.37 -20.56 14.23
C HIS A 91 -12.72 -19.86 14.04
N GLY A 92 -13.10 -19.51 12.80
CA GLY A 92 -14.31 -18.72 12.52
C GLY A 92 -14.21 -17.26 13.02
N LEU A 93 -13.00 -16.84 13.39
CA LEU A 93 -12.70 -15.52 13.95
C LEU A 93 -12.41 -14.46 12.87
N GLY A 94 -12.41 -14.84 11.60
CA GLY A 94 -12.25 -13.93 10.47
C GLY A 94 -10.79 -13.53 10.19
N PHE A 95 -10.61 -12.65 9.20
CA PHE A 95 -9.28 -12.32 8.67
C PHE A 95 -8.38 -11.62 9.70
N GLN A 96 -8.94 -10.90 10.68
CA GLN A 96 -8.11 -10.23 11.70
C GLN A 96 -7.33 -11.25 12.53
N TYR A 97 -7.94 -12.37 12.88
CA TYR A 97 -7.24 -13.43 13.61
C TYR A 97 -6.09 -14.00 12.79
N GLU A 98 -6.33 -14.25 11.50
CA GLU A 98 -5.30 -14.75 10.58
C GLU A 98 -4.10 -13.81 10.47
N VAL A 99 -4.34 -12.50 10.47
CA VAL A 99 -3.27 -11.50 10.48
C VAL A 99 -2.49 -11.54 11.78
N LEU A 100 -3.17 -11.56 12.94
CA LEU A 100 -2.50 -11.65 14.24
C LEU A 100 -1.70 -12.94 14.40
N TRP A 101 -2.23 -14.05 13.90
CA TRP A 101 -1.58 -15.36 13.95
C TRP A 101 -0.31 -15.40 13.10
N ALA A 102 -0.35 -14.78 11.92
CA ALA A 102 0.79 -14.69 11.02
C ALA A 102 1.72 -13.50 11.31
N ASP A 103 1.40 -12.66 12.31
CA ASP A 103 2.14 -11.45 12.60
C ASP A 103 3.58 -11.78 13.02
N LYS A 104 4.53 -11.02 12.47
CA LYS A 104 5.94 -11.08 12.80
C LYS A 104 6.35 -9.78 13.47
N PRO A 105 7.14 -9.82 14.55
CA PRO A 105 7.71 -8.61 15.13
C PRO A 105 8.38 -7.74 14.06
N ILE A 106 8.24 -6.42 14.17
CA ILE A 106 8.83 -5.47 13.21
C ILE A 106 10.34 -5.69 13.04
N GLU A 107 11.05 -6.08 14.10
CA GLU A 107 12.47 -6.44 14.05
C GLU A 107 12.78 -7.61 13.10
N GLU A 108 11.94 -8.62 13.06
CA GLU A 108 12.12 -9.76 12.15
C GLU A 108 11.84 -9.32 10.70
N ARG A 109 10.79 -8.52 10.49
CA ARG A 109 10.47 -7.96 9.17
C ARG A 109 11.62 -7.09 8.64
N MET A 110 12.20 -6.24 9.49
CA MET A 110 13.38 -5.44 9.18
C MET A 110 14.57 -6.31 8.77
N ARG A 111 14.87 -7.35 9.55
CA ARG A 111 15.96 -8.28 9.26
C ARG A 111 15.76 -9.00 7.94
N ALA A 112 14.54 -9.51 7.69
CA ALA A 112 14.20 -10.19 6.45
C ALA A 112 14.37 -9.26 5.24
N LEU A 113 13.91 -8.01 5.34
CA LEU A 113 14.07 -7.02 4.28
C LEU A 113 15.55 -6.74 3.97
N ARG A 114 16.40 -6.59 5.00
CA ARG A 114 17.84 -6.39 4.80
C ARG A 114 18.55 -7.58 4.18
N LEU A 115 18.16 -8.79 4.55
CA LEU A 115 18.70 -10.00 3.92
C LEU A 115 18.31 -10.08 2.45
N ALA A 116 17.10 -9.66 2.10
CA ALA A 116 16.63 -9.62 0.72
C ALA A 116 17.23 -8.45 -0.09
N GLN A 117 17.57 -7.34 0.57
CA GLN A 117 18.11 -6.12 -0.04
C GLN A 117 19.34 -5.65 0.75
N PRO A 118 20.52 -6.25 0.48
CA PRO A 118 21.73 -5.92 1.20
C PRO A 118 22.21 -4.51 0.87
N ASP A 119 23.00 -3.96 1.79
CA ASP A 119 23.50 -2.59 1.66
C ASP A 119 24.46 -2.42 0.51
N ARG A 120 24.28 -1.31 -0.21
CA ARG A 120 25.12 -0.95 -1.35
C ARG A 120 26.30 -0.10 -0.88
N ALA A 121 27.50 -0.52 -1.27
CA ALA A 121 28.72 0.25 -1.05
C ALA A 121 28.64 1.63 -1.74
N PRO A 122 29.20 2.68 -1.12
CA PRO A 122 29.17 4.02 -1.72
C PRO A 122 30.06 4.08 -2.97
N ASP A 123 29.57 4.79 -3.98
CA ASP A 123 30.31 5.18 -5.18
C ASP A 123 31.34 6.28 -4.86
N PRO A 124 32.39 6.47 -5.69
CA PRO A 124 33.40 7.50 -5.45
C PRO A 124 32.81 8.93 -5.45
N ALA A 125 33.17 9.74 -4.46
CA ALA A 125 32.69 11.13 -4.31
C ALA A 125 32.86 11.99 -5.58
N GLN A 126 33.95 11.76 -6.33
CA GLN A 126 34.24 12.48 -7.59
C GLN A 126 33.10 12.36 -8.61
N THR A 127 32.43 11.20 -8.68
CA THR A 127 31.29 10.97 -9.59
C THR A 127 30.17 11.98 -9.33
N LEU A 128 29.88 12.27 -8.06
CA LEU A 128 28.85 13.22 -7.67
C LEU A 128 29.31 14.66 -7.90
N SER A 129 30.55 15.00 -7.55
CA SER A 129 31.13 16.32 -7.80
C SER A 129 31.13 16.68 -9.29
N ASP A 130 31.50 15.74 -10.17
CA ASP A 130 31.48 15.95 -11.61
C ASP A 130 30.07 16.16 -12.15
N ALA A 131 29.08 15.46 -11.59
CA ALA A 131 27.68 15.66 -11.95
C ALA A 131 27.15 17.01 -11.49
N ALA A 132 27.50 17.44 -10.28
CA ALA A 132 27.13 18.74 -9.73
C ALA A 132 27.69 19.90 -10.56
N ASN A 133 28.93 19.77 -11.04
CA ASN A 133 29.58 20.77 -11.90
C ASN A 133 28.91 20.94 -13.28
N ARG A 134 28.04 19.99 -13.69
CA ARG A 134 27.24 20.08 -14.92
C ARG A 134 25.89 20.78 -14.73
N LEU A 135 25.50 21.13 -13.50
CA LEU A 135 24.28 21.88 -13.24
C LEU A 135 24.35 23.26 -13.87
N ALA A 136 23.29 23.67 -14.56
CA ALA A 136 23.29 24.92 -15.30
C ALA A 136 23.45 26.12 -14.35
N PRO A 137 24.30 27.11 -14.69
CA PRO A 137 24.55 28.26 -13.84
C PRO A 137 23.30 29.12 -13.69
N GLY A 138 23.10 29.70 -12.51
CA GLY A 138 21.97 30.60 -12.21
C GLY A 138 20.62 29.92 -11.99
N ARG A 139 20.49 28.60 -12.24
CA ARG A 139 19.27 27.85 -11.90
C ARG A 139 19.20 27.56 -10.40
N GLY A 140 18.02 27.74 -9.81
CA GLY A 140 17.72 27.20 -8.49
C GLY A 140 17.70 25.68 -8.49
N ILE A 141 17.68 25.06 -7.31
CA ILE A 141 17.55 23.62 -7.15
C ILE A 141 16.40 23.27 -6.22
N HIS A 142 15.64 22.25 -6.61
CA HIS A 142 14.61 21.63 -5.80
C HIS A 142 15.09 20.27 -5.30
N VAL A 143 15.10 20.08 -3.99
CA VAL A 143 15.51 18.85 -3.33
C VAL A 143 14.27 18.08 -2.91
N THR A 144 14.21 16.81 -3.26
CA THR A 144 13.12 15.91 -2.82
C THR A 144 13.70 14.73 -2.07
N VAL A 145 13.04 14.34 -0.99
CA VAL A 145 13.44 13.20 -0.13
C VAL A 145 12.31 12.18 -0.09
N SER A 146 12.56 10.93 -0.46
CA SER A 146 11.54 9.87 -0.44
C SER A 146 12.09 8.50 -0.04
N HIS A 147 11.21 7.49 0.05
CA HIS A 147 11.56 6.15 0.51
C HIS A 147 12.14 5.24 -0.58
N ASP A 148 12.13 5.66 -1.85
CA ASP A 148 12.62 4.86 -2.98
C ASP A 148 13.01 5.70 -4.22
N ASP A 149 13.44 5.02 -5.28
CA ASP A 149 13.74 5.62 -6.58
C ASP A 149 12.46 5.84 -7.40
N TYR A 150 11.97 7.08 -7.43
CA TYR A 150 10.75 7.44 -8.18
C TYR A 150 10.83 7.21 -9.70
N SER A 151 12.05 7.09 -10.26
CA SER A 151 12.24 6.86 -11.69
C SER A 151 11.99 5.41 -12.09
N ARG A 152 12.05 4.47 -11.15
CA ARG A 152 11.86 3.04 -11.37
C ARG A 152 10.50 2.52 -10.93
N GLY A 153 9.83 3.22 -10.00
CA GLY A 153 8.54 2.84 -9.44
C GLY A 153 7.32 3.49 -10.12
N VAL A 154 6.16 2.82 -10.01
CA VAL A 154 4.86 3.29 -10.54
C VAL A 154 3.81 3.55 -9.43
N GLY A 155 4.23 3.82 -8.20
CA GLY A 155 3.33 4.11 -7.08
C GLY A 155 2.88 5.58 -7.01
N GLY A 156 1.95 5.86 -6.10
CA GLY A 156 1.34 7.18 -5.96
C GLY A 156 2.31 8.28 -5.54
N VAL A 157 3.23 7.99 -4.61
CA VAL A 157 4.26 8.95 -4.18
C VAL A 157 5.27 9.21 -5.31
N GLN A 158 5.65 8.17 -6.05
CA GLN A 158 6.56 8.28 -7.19
C GLN A 158 5.94 9.14 -8.31
N LEU A 159 4.63 9.00 -8.54
CA LEU A 159 3.89 9.89 -9.44
C LEU A 159 3.93 11.35 -8.96
N CYS A 160 3.70 11.60 -7.66
CA CYS A 160 3.74 12.96 -7.10
C CYS A 160 5.12 13.61 -7.33
N ILE A 161 6.22 12.90 -7.00
CA ILE A 161 7.58 13.42 -7.17
C ILE A 161 7.89 13.70 -8.64
N ARG A 162 7.42 12.85 -9.55
CA ARG A 162 7.59 13.05 -11.00
C ARG A 162 6.88 14.32 -11.47
N LEU A 163 5.62 14.50 -11.10
CA LEU A 163 4.84 15.69 -11.45
C LEU A 163 5.47 16.97 -10.89
N GLU A 164 5.94 16.91 -9.64
CA GLU A 164 6.64 18.00 -8.96
C GLU A 164 7.94 18.39 -9.70
N ALA A 165 8.78 17.40 -10.01
CA ALA A 165 10.04 17.58 -10.73
C ALA A 165 9.81 18.15 -12.14
N GLU A 166 8.84 17.62 -12.89
CA GLU A 166 8.51 18.10 -14.23
C GLU A 166 7.97 19.54 -14.22
N ALA A 167 7.12 19.88 -13.23
CA ALA A 167 6.59 21.23 -13.08
C ALA A 167 7.69 22.26 -12.79
N LEU A 168 8.65 21.93 -11.91
CA LEU A 168 9.76 22.81 -11.57
C LEU A 168 10.83 22.86 -12.67
N ALA A 169 11.05 21.76 -13.41
CA ALA A 169 11.92 21.75 -14.57
C ALA A 169 11.45 22.73 -15.65
N ARG A 170 10.13 22.81 -15.90
CA ARG A 170 9.52 23.81 -16.81
C ARG A 170 9.76 25.26 -16.37
N ARG A 171 9.98 25.49 -15.07
CA ARG A 171 10.32 26.80 -14.48
C ARG A 171 11.83 27.04 -14.39
N GLY A 172 12.66 26.23 -15.05
CA GLY A 172 14.11 26.43 -15.03
C GLY A 172 14.78 26.09 -13.69
N THR A 173 14.19 25.22 -12.88
CA THR A 173 14.78 24.72 -11.62
C THR A 173 15.40 23.34 -11.86
N ASP A 174 16.60 23.09 -11.33
CA ASP A 174 17.22 21.76 -11.33
C ASP A 174 16.62 20.90 -10.21
N HIS A 175 16.68 19.58 -10.32
CA HIS A 175 16.10 18.63 -9.36
C HIS A 175 17.15 17.70 -8.78
N LEU A 176 17.22 17.65 -7.44
CA LEU A 176 17.98 16.66 -6.67
C LEU A 176 16.98 15.75 -5.95
N HIS A 177 17.05 14.45 -6.21
CA HIS A 177 16.26 13.45 -5.49
C HIS A 177 17.14 12.55 -4.64
N LEU A 178 16.73 12.34 -3.39
CA LEU A 178 17.44 11.58 -2.39
C LEU A 178 16.52 10.47 -1.87
N PHE A 179 17.02 9.23 -1.89
CA PHE A 179 16.29 8.05 -1.44
C PHE A 179 17.24 7.04 -0.79
N PRO A 180 16.79 6.18 0.13
CA PRO A 180 17.69 5.19 0.74
C PRO A 180 18.09 4.14 -0.30
N SER A 181 19.38 3.78 -0.35
CA SER A 181 19.88 2.75 -1.29
C SER A 181 19.26 1.37 -1.07
N SER A 182 18.82 1.11 0.17
CA SER A 182 18.19 -0.13 0.59
C SER A 182 16.82 0.21 1.16
N ALA A 183 15.78 -0.54 0.82
CA ALA A 183 14.45 -0.29 1.35
C ALA A 183 14.42 -0.35 2.89
N GLY A 184 13.54 0.45 3.48
CA GLY A 184 13.25 0.46 4.91
C GLY A 184 11.77 0.22 5.18
N VAL A 185 11.47 -0.20 6.41
CA VAL A 185 10.08 -0.24 6.94
C VAL A 185 9.79 0.91 7.89
N MET A 186 10.83 1.60 8.37
CA MET A 186 10.80 2.74 9.28
C MET A 186 12.06 3.59 9.03
N VAL A 187 12.27 4.68 9.77
CA VAL A 187 13.54 5.43 9.72
C VAL A 187 14.73 4.53 10.06
N ASP A 188 15.87 4.76 9.44
CA ASP A 188 17.07 3.97 9.70
C ASP A 188 17.81 4.48 10.93
N VAL A 189 18.10 3.56 11.85
CA VAL A 189 18.87 3.80 13.07
C VAL A 189 19.88 2.69 13.34
N GLU A 190 20.03 1.72 12.43
CA GLU A 190 20.82 0.51 12.70
C GLU A 190 21.99 0.34 11.73
N ARG A 191 21.99 1.01 10.57
CA ARG A 191 23.13 0.95 9.65
C ARG A 191 24.26 1.87 10.12
N GLU A 192 25.48 1.32 10.14
CA GLU A 192 26.69 2.06 10.47
C GLU A 192 27.10 3.02 9.33
N THR A 193 26.93 2.57 8.08
CA THR A 193 27.30 3.30 6.85
C THR A 193 26.12 3.38 5.87
N PRO A 194 25.03 4.07 6.24
CA PRO A 194 23.87 4.20 5.37
C PRO A 194 24.25 4.96 4.10
N THR A 195 23.76 4.48 2.95
CA THR A 195 23.93 5.16 1.66
C THR A 195 22.58 5.61 1.11
N LEU A 196 22.60 6.75 0.43
CA LEU A 196 21.49 7.32 -0.29
C LEU A 196 21.77 7.22 -1.79
N GLY A 197 20.78 6.76 -2.54
CA GLY A 197 20.77 6.96 -3.98
C GLY A 197 20.50 8.43 -4.29
N VAL A 198 21.22 8.96 -5.29
CA VAL A 198 21.13 10.35 -5.71
C VAL A 198 20.75 10.40 -7.18
N LEU A 199 19.60 11.01 -7.49
CA LEU A 199 19.26 11.40 -8.86
C LEU A 199 19.43 12.91 -9.04
N LEU A 200 20.03 13.30 -10.16
CA LEU A 200 20.07 14.67 -10.63
C LEU A 200 19.28 14.77 -11.93
N ASN A 201 18.24 15.61 -11.95
CA ASN A 201 17.34 15.80 -13.10
C ASN A 201 16.82 14.46 -13.66
N GLY A 202 16.40 13.56 -12.76
CA GLY A 202 15.87 12.23 -13.12
C GLY A 202 16.92 11.19 -13.52
N THR A 203 18.22 11.53 -13.49
CA THR A 203 19.30 10.60 -13.82
C THR A 203 20.01 10.12 -12.55
N LEU A 204 20.03 8.80 -12.32
CA LEU A 204 20.78 8.20 -11.22
C LEU A 204 22.28 8.49 -11.38
N THR A 205 22.84 9.21 -10.41
CA THR A 205 24.26 9.59 -10.37
C THR A 205 25.09 8.53 -9.64
N GLY A 206 24.52 7.92 -8.60
CA GLY A 206 25.19 6.90 -7.80
C GLY A 206 24.57 6.81 -6.40
N HIS A 207 25.25 6.06 -5.53
CA HIS A 207 24.89 5.86 -4.13
C HIS A 207 26.01 6.39 -3.25
N PHE A 208 25.70 7.25 -2.30
CA PHE A 208 26.70 7.97 -1.51
C PHE A 208 26.28 8.02 -0.05
N THR A 209 27.21 8.18 0.88
CA THR A 209 26.81 8.48 2.27
C THR A 209 26.27 9.92 2.34
N PRO A 210 25.40 10.25 3.32
CA PRO A 210 24.91 11.62 3.49
C PRO A 210 26.03 12.67 3.58
N GLU A 211 27.16 12.32 4.20
CA GLU A 211 28.33 13.18 4.33
C GLU A 211 28.97 13.45 2.97
N THR A 212 29.16 12.42 2.14
CA THR A 212 29.69 12.58 0.78
C THR A 212 28.75 13.44 -0.09
N VAL A 213 27.42 13.29 0.08
CA VAL A 213 26.45 14.14 -0.64
C VAL A 213 26.63 15.60 -0.24
N ALA A 214 26.74 15.89 1.06
CA ALA A 214 26.95 17.24 1.57
C ALA A 214 28.26 17.84 1.03
N GLU A 215 29.38 17.12 1.17
CA GLU A 215 30.71 17.58 0.73
C GLU A 215 30.79 17.84 -0.78
N ALA A 216 30.21 16.96 -1.59
CA ALA A 216 30.27 17.07 -3.05
C ALA A 216 29.33 18.14 -3.61
N LEU A 217 28.14 18.32 -3.02
CA LEU A 217 27.12 19.21 -3.57
C LEU A 217 27.15 20.63 -2.98
N ALA A 218 27.50 20.81 -1.71
CA ALA A 218 27.44 22.13 -1.06
C ALA A 218 28.21 23.22 -1.83
N PRO A 219 29.42 22.99 -2.37
CA PRO A 219 30.13 24.01 -3.16
C PRO A 219 29.39 24.40 -4.45
N ALA A 220 28.78 23.43 -5.15
CA ALA A 220 28.07 23.68 -6.41
C ALA A 220 26.70 24.35 -6.21
N LEU A 221 26.11 24.20 -5.02
CA LEU A 221 24.83 24.78 -4.65
C LEU A 221 24.95 26.11 -3.91
N ALA A 222 26.16 26.50 -3.49
CA ALA A 222 26.41 27.75 -2.80
C ALA A 222 25.84 28.96 -3.58
N GLY A 223 25.02 29.77 -2.90
CA GLY A 223 24.39 30.96 -3.47
C GLY A 223 23.20 30.69 -4.41
N ARG A 224 22.84 29.43 -4.67
CA ARG A 224 21.61 29.10 -5.41
C ARG A 224 20.40 29.19 -4.49
N ARG A 225 19.23 29.47 -5.08
CA ARG A 225 17.95 29.27 -4.38
C ARG A 225 17.70 27.78 -4.22
N ILE A 226 17.47 27.34 -2.99
CA ILE A 226 17.19 25.94 -2.65
C ILE A 226 15.77 25.86 -2.10
N THR A 227 15.01 24.88 -2.59
CA THR A 227 13.71 24.50 -2.03
C THR A 227 13.74 23.02 -1.72
N VAL A 228 13.07 22.58 -0.66
CA VAL A 228 13.02 21.16 -0.28
C VAL A 228 11.58 20.68 -0.08
N SER A 229 11.31 19.45 -0.49
CA SER A 229 10.07 18.72 -0.24
C SER A 229 10.40 17.33 0.30
N ILE A 230 9.97 17.06 1.54
CA ILE A 230 10.13 15.75 2.18
C ILE A 230 8.85 14.95 1.97
N HIS A 231 8.92 13.93 1.11
CA HIS A 231 7.80 13.02 0.83
C HIS A 231 7.76 11.83 1.78
N SER A 232 8.91 11.36 2.25
CA SER A 232 9.03 10.30 3.25
C SER A 232 10.44 10.26 3.83
N LEU A 233 10.56 9.81 5.07
CA LEU A 233 11.84 9.50 5.74
C LEU A 233 12.00 8.01 6.03
N ILE A 234 11.10 7.16 5.53
CA ILE A 234 11.25 5.71 5.66
C ILE A 234 12.57 5.28 5.00
N GLY A 235 13.40 4.55 5.74
CA GLY A 235 14.72 4.09 5.32
C GLY A 235 15.83 5.13 5.44
N HIS A 236 15.54 6.38 5.79
CA HIS A 236 16.56 7.42 5.93
C HIS A 236 17.21 7.42 7.32
N PRO A 237 18.54 7.63 7.41
CA PRO A 237 19.22 7.96 8.65
C PRO A 237 18.93 9.42 9.04
N VAL A 238 17.84 9.67 9.76
CA VAL A 238 17.25 11.03 9.86
C VAL A 238 18.22 12.11 10.35
N GLU A 239 18.99 11.86 11.40
CA GLU A 239 19.99 12.82 11.92
C GLU A 239 20.98 13.24 10.82
N ARG A 240 21.59 12.24 10.15
CA ARG A 240 22.55 12.46 9.05
C ARG A 240 21.91 13.08 7.82
N THR A 241 20.68 12.71 7.50
CA THR A 241 19.90 13.36 6.43
C THR A 241 19.68 14.83 6.75
N CYS A 242 19.38 15.18 8.01
CA CYS A 242 19.22 16.58 8.41
C CYS A 242 20.55 17.34 8.37
N ASP A 243 21.65 16.77 8.85
CA ASP A 243 22.98 17.40 8.79
C ASP A 243 23.38 17.69 7.33
N MET A 244 23.14 16.73 6.44
CA MET A 244 23.36 16.89 5.00
C MET A 244 22.50 18.02 4.43
N LEU A 245 21.18 18.03 4.67
CA LEU A 245 20.30 19.09 4.16
C LEU A 245 20.71 20.48 4.68
N ALA A 246 21.08 20.58 5.96
CA ALA A 246 21.58 21.83 6.54
C ALA A 246 22.89 22.29 5.89
N ALA A 247 23.82 21.37 5.61
CA ALA A 247 25.06 21.66 4.90
C ALA A 247 24.85 22.11 3.44
N LEU A 248 23.78 21.63 2.79
CA LEU A 248 23.36 22.15 1.49
C LEU A 248 22.77 23.56 1.57
N GLY A 249 22.43 24.07 2.76
CA GLY A 249 21.84 25.40 2.95
C GLY A 249 20.32 25.41 3.14
N VAL A 250 19.71 24.26 3.43
CA VAL A 250 18.27 24.16 3.72
C VAL A 250 17.97 24.73 5.10
N THR A 251 16.97 25.61 5.19
CA THR A 251 16.46 26.18 6.45
C THR A 251 14.94 26.05 6.59
N GLU A 252 14.24 25.97 5.46
CA GLU A 252 12.78 25.87 5.35
C GLU A 252 12.40 24.94 4.20
N GLY A 253 11.13 24.52 4.17
CA GLY A 253 10.64 23.67 3.09
C GLY A 253 9.24 23.10 3.34
N PHE A 254 8.97 21.98 2.68
CA PHE A 254 7.68 21.31 2.71
C PHE A 254 7.80 19.89 3.26
N PHE A 255 6.79 19.46 4.02
CA PHE A 255 6.64 18.08 4.48
C PHE A 255 5.29 17.54 4.04
N TRP A 256 5.29 16.51 3.20
CA TRP A 256 4.07 15.90 2.69
C TRP A 256 3.51 14.85 3.64
N LEU A 257 2.19 14.87 3.83
CA LEU A 257 1.44 13.80 4.51
C LEU A 257 0.88 12.78 3.53
N HIS A 258 1.76 12.05 2.84
CA HIS A 258 1.36 10.90 2.01
C HIS A 258 0.89 9.71 2.87
N ASP A 259 1.43 9.59 4.07
CA ASP A 259 1.09 8.58 5.07
C ASP A 259 1.31 9.16 6.49
N TYR A 260 1.20 8.32 7.53
CA TYR A 260 1.43 8.70 8.92
C TYR A 260 2.73 8.12 9.50
N ALA A 261 3.75 7.88 8.66
CA ALA A 261 5.07 7.43 9.12
C ALA A 261 5.71 8.41 10.12
N SER A 262 5.33 9.69 10.06
CA SER A 262 5.76 10.71 11.03
C SER A 262 5.15 10.54 12.42
N LEU A 263 4.05 9.78 12.55
CA LEU A 263 3.40 9.48 13.82
C LEU A 263 3.79 8.11 14.38
N CYS A 264 4.08 7.13 13.52
CA CYS A 264 4.30 5.74 13.91
C CYS A 264 5.17 4.99 12.89
N ALA A 265 5.89 3.96 13.33
CA ALA A 265 6.58 3.05 12.42
C ALA A 265 5.58 2.30 11.50
N GLY A 266 4.38 2.01 12.00
CA GLY A 266 3.26 1.57 11.18
C GLY A 266 2.60 2.78 10.51
N TYR A 267 3.00 3.12 9.29
CA TYR A 267 2.57 4.32 8.56
C TYR A 267 1.05 4.41 8.32
N ALA A 268 0.35 3.27 8.35
CA ALA A 268 -1.11 3.19 8.22
C ALA A 268 -1.85 3.33 9.56
N LEU A 269 -1.14 3.47 10.69
CA LEU A 269 -1.73 3.52 12.04
C LEU A 269 -2.63 2.32 12.37
N MET A 270 -2.32 1.17 11.80
CA MET A 270 -2.99 -0.09 12.10
C MET A 270 -2.26 -0.78 13.25
N ARG A 271 -2.93 -0.96 14.38
CA ARG A 271 -2.42 -1.75 15.51
C ARG A 271 -2.37 -3.20 15.07
N ASP A 272 -1.18 -3.80 15.18
CA ASP A 272 -0.91 -5.20 14.81
C ASP A 272 -1.41 -5.56 13.40
N ASP A 273 -1.37 -4.57 12.48
CA ASP A 273 -1.88 -4.65 11.11
C ASP A 273 -3.38 -5.02 10.96
N VAL A 274 -4.17 -4.99 12.04
CA VAL A 274 -5.58 -5.42 12.00
C VAL A 274 -6.60 -4.30 12.09
N ALA A 275 -6.32 -3.26 12.87
CA ALA A 275 -7.31 -2.24 13.19
C ALA A 275 -6.69 -0.86 13.32
N PHE A 276 -7.33 0.16 12.75
CA PHE A 276 -6.94 1.54 12.95
C PHE A 276 -6.95 1.90 14.45
N CYS A 277 -5.84 2.44 14.94
CA CYS A 277 -5.64 2.67 16.37
C CYS A 277 -5.98 4.09 16.83
N GLY A 278 -6.18 5.04 15.91
CA GLY A 278 -6.38 6.45 16.26
C GLY A 278 -5.10 7.20 16.67
N ALA A 279 -3.93 6.57 16.54
CA ALA A 279 -2.63 7.05 16.99
C ALA A 279 -2.66 7.54 18.46
N PRO A 280 -2.92 6.65 19.45
CA PRO A 280 -2.95 7.03 20.86
C PRO A 280 -1.55 7.51 21.31
N SER A 281 -1.40 7.94 22.55
CA SER A 281 -0.06 8.26 23.08
C SER A 281 0.91 7.08 22.90
N PRO A 282 2.19 7.30 22.51
CA PRO A 282 3.22 6.26 22.49
C PRO A 282 3.45 5.56 23.85
N ASP A 283 3.01 6.19 24.93
CA ASP A 283 3.09 5.67 26.31
C ASP A 283 1.79 4.99 26.76
N SER A 284 0.80 4.86 25.88
CA SER A 284 -0.44 4.14 26.19
C SER A 284 -0.21 2.63 26.24
N ALA A 285 -0.99 1.94 27.09
CA ALA A 285 -1.01 0.47 27.15
C ALA A 285 -1.31 -0.17 25.78
N ALA A 286 -2.12 0.48 24.94
CA ALA A 286 -2.41 0.03 23.58
C ALA A 286 -1.16 0.03 22.68
N CYS A 287 -0.28 1.02 22.83
CA CYS A 287 1.00 1.02 22.12
C CYS A 287 2.00 0.06 22.74
N GLU A 288 1.99 -0.12 24.07
CA GLU A 288 2.92 -1.01 24.76
C GLU A 288 2.88 -2.46 24.23
N ILE A 289 1.68 -2.96 23.91
CA ILE A 289 1.48 -4.33 23.40
C ILE A 289 1.45 -4.41 21.86
N CYS A 290 1.51 -3.28 21.17
CA CYS A 290 1.45 -3.24 19.70
C CYS A 290 2.80 -3.61 19.09
N SER A 291 2.80 -4.36 17.99
CA SER A 291 4.01 -4.74 17.25
C SER A 291 4.87 -3.55 16.80
N TYR A 292 4.25 -2.38 16.62
CA TYR A 292 4.93 -1.12 16.27
C TYR A 292 5.33 -0.25 17.46
N GLY A 293 4.85 -0.55 18.67
CA GLY A 293 4.95 0.33 19.84
C GLY A 293 6.37 0.73 20.21
N ARG A 294 7.26 -0.26 20.31
CA ARG A 294 8.67 -0.04 20.62
C ARG A 294 9.36 0.83 19.59
N ARG A 295 9.12 0.58 18.29
CA ARG A 295 9.74 1.33 17.19
C ARG A 295 9.12 2.71 16.99
N ARG A 296 7.85 2.91 17.34
CA ARG A 296 7.22 4.25 17.38
C ARG A 296 7.97 5.23 18.29
N ARG A 297 8.52 4.76 19.42
CA ARG A 297 9.33 5.57 20.34
C ARG A 297 10.67 6.02 19.76
N ILE A 298 11.08 5.47 18.62
CA ILE A 298 12.26 5.92 17.85
C ILE A 298 11.80 6.77 16.67
N GLN A 299 10.80 6.29 15.94
CA GLN A 299 10.25 6.94 14.74
C GLN A 299 9.77 8.37 15.02
N LEU A 300 9.00 8.57 16.09
CA LEU A 300 8.37 9.86 16.36
C LEU A 300 9.40 10.93 16.73
N PRO A 301 10.35 10.70 17.69
CA PRO A 301 11.41 11.67 17.95
C PRO A 301 12.25 12.03 16.72
N ALA A 302 12.57 11.06 15.86
CA ALA A 302 13.32 11.33 14.63
C ALA A 302 12.57 12.31 13.73
N HIS A 303 11.25 12.16 13.55
CA HIS A 303 10.48 13.14 12.78
C HIS A 303 10.39 14.48 13.49
N VAL A 304 10.21 14.50 14.81
CA VAL A 304 10.21 15.74 15.60
C VAL A 304 11.49 16.55 15.41
N GLU A 305 12.65 15.89 15.37
CA GLU A 305 13.94 16.52 15.13
C GLU A 305 13.96 17.30 13.80
N VAL A 306 13.37 16.75 12.74
CA VAL A 306 13.31 17.41 11.42
C VAL A 306 12.56 18.74 11.51
N PHE A 307 11.44 18.78 12.24
CA PHE A 307 10.66 20.00 12.46
C PHE A 307 11.32 20.99 13.43
N GLN A 308 12.27 20.53 14.26
CA GLN A 308 13.08 21.40 15.11
C GLN A 308 14.24 22.04 14.34
N ARG A 309 14.76 21.35 13.33
CA ARG A 309 15.88 21.82 12.50
C ARG A 309 15.44 22.72 11.34
N PHE A 310 14.25 22.51 10.79
CA PHE A 310 13.78 23.23 9.61
C PHE A 310 12.38 23.82 9.80
N ALA A 311 12.16 25.03 9.26
CA ALA A 311 10.84 25.64 9.21
C ALA A 311 10.00 24.99 8.09
N LEU A 312 9.26 23.93 8.44
CA LEU A 312 8.49 23.14 7.46
C LEU A 312 7.02 23.53 7.40
N THR A 313 6.54 23.77 6.17
CA THR A 313 5.12 23.82 5.84
C THR A 313 4.60 22.40 5.62
N VAL A 314 3.61 21.98 6.39
CA VAL A 314 2.97 20.67 6.21
C VAL A 314 1.95 20.75 5.09
N VAL A 315 2.11 19.88 4.10
CA VAL A 315 1.21 19.76 2.94
C VAL A 315 0.42 18.47 3.07
N ALA A 316 -0.89 18.60 3.27
CA ALA A 316 -1.78 17.47 3.41
C ALA A 316 -2.66 17.32 2.16
N PRO A 317 -2.83 16.10 1.61
CA PRO A 317 -3.70 15.90 0.44
C PRO A 317 -5.20 16.09 0.76
N SER A 318 -5.57 16.08 2.05
CA SER A 318 -6.95 16.23 2.49
C SER A 318 -7.01 16.86 3.87
N GLN A 319 -8.16 17.47 4.17
CA GLN A 319 -8.42 18.01 5.51
C GLN A 319 -8.44 16.90 6.57
N VAL A 320 -8.97 15.72 6.23
CA VAL A 320 -9.00 14.56 7.15
C VAL A 320 -7.58 14.15 7.57
N ALA A 321 -6.64 14.10 6.62
CA ALA A 321 -5.25 13.77 6.92
C ALA A 321 -4.59 14.84 7.80
N LEU A 322 -4.83 16.12 7.49
CA LEU A 322 -4.30 17.25 8.26
C LEU A 322 -4.83 17.26 9.69
N ASP A 323 -6.14 17.06 9.86
CA ASP A 323 -6.80 17.03 11.17
C ASP A 323 -6.24 15.88 12.00
N LEU A 324 -6.21 14.66 11.47
CA LEU A 324 -5.66 13.52 12.20
C LEU A 324 -4.21 13.79 12.62
N TRP A 325 -3.37 14.25 11.69
CA TRP A 325 -1.96 14.48 11.97
C TRP A 325 -1.74 15.60 12.99
N SER A 326 -2.40 16.75 12.82
CA SER A 326 -2.23 17.93 13.69
C SER A 326 -2.68 17.70 15.13
N HIS A 327 -3.66 16.84 15.35
CA HIS A 327 -4.11 16.46 16.70
C HIS A 327 -3.15 15.50 17.41
N ARG A 328 -2.21 14.87 16.69
CA ARG A 328 -1.38 13.77 17.19
C ARG A 328 0.12 14.05 17.14
N PHE A 329 0.58 14.87 16.21
CA PHE A 329 1.99 15.24 16.10
C PHE A 329 2.35 16.27 17.18
N PRO A 330 3.45 16.09 17.93
CA PRO A 330 3.70 16.85 19.15
C PRO A 330 4.28 18.26 18.92
N VAL A 331 4.69 18.58 17.69
CA VAL A 331 5.29 19.87 17.33
C VAL A 331 4.40 20.61 16.34
N ARG A 332 4.29 21.93 16.49
CA ARG A 332 3.57 22.76 15.52
C ARG A 332 4.47 23.02 14.30
N PRO A 333 3.97 22.79 13.08
CA PRO A 333 4.72 23.14 11.88
C PRO A 333 4.80 24.66 11.70
N ALA A 334 5.66 25.13 10.80
CA ALA A 334 5.77 26.56 10.48
C ALA A 334 4.47 27.08 9.82
N ALA A 335 3.86 26.26 8.96
CA ALA A 335 2.54 26.47 8.39
C ALA A 335 1.92 25.11 8.03
N SER A 336 0.64 25.12 7.65
CA SER A 336 -0.03 23.94 7.09
C SER A 336 -0.99 24.33 5.99
N VAL A 337 -1.13 23.47 4.97
CA VAL A 337 -2.01 23.68 3.83
C VAL A 337 -2.61 22.36 3.37
N VAL A 338 -3.89 22.39 2.98
CA VAL A 338 -4.52 21.28 2.27
C VAL A 338 -4.35 21.51 0.78
N HIS A 339 -3.66 20.60 0.11
CA HIS A 339 -3.40 20.63 -1.33
C HIS A 339 -3.65 19.24 -1.93
N PRO A 340 -4.85 18.99 -2.49
CA PRO A 340 -5.21 17.70 -3.07
C PRO A 340 -4.32 17.33 -4.27
N HIS A 341 -3.97 16.05 -4.37
CA HIS A 341 -3.12 15.54 -5.46
C HIS A 341 -3.77 15.66 -6.83
N ALA A 342 -5.10 15.54 -6.89
CA ALA A 342 -5.85 15.60 -8.13
C ALA A 342 -7.27 16.14 -7.90
N ARG A 343 -7.88 16.60 -8.98
CA ARG A 343 -9.28 17.03 -9.06
C ARG A 343 -9.97 16.37 -10.25
N LEU A 344 -11.30 16.33 -10.19
CA LEU A 344 -12.15 15.86 -11.26
C LEU A 344 -12.62 17.04 -12.12
N GLU A 345 -12.40 16.96 -13.42
CA GLU A 345 -12.92 17.94 -14.39
C GLU A 345 -13.95 17.25 -15.30
N PRO A 346 -15.19 17.75 -15.42
CA PRO A 346 -16.21 17.09 -16.23
C PRO A 346 -15.72 16.87 -17.67
N ARG A 347 -15.76 15.62 -18.13
CA ARG A 347 -15.41 15.28 -19.50
C ARG A 347 -16.61 15.62 -20.39
N PRO A 348 -16.50 16.54 -21.36
CA PRO A 348 -17.58 16.83 -22.29
C PRO A 348 -17.78 15.59 -23.19
N VAL A 349 -18.69 14.70 -22.79
CA VAL A 349 -18.80 13.39 -23.44
C VAL A 349 -19.48 13.50 -24.79
N GLN A 350 -18.80 13.08 -25.87
CA GLN A 350 -19.43 12.63 -27.10
C GLN A 350 -18.79 11.31 -27.57
N PRO A 351 -19.54 10.19 -27.64
CA PRO A 351 -20.92 9.97 -27.17
C PRO A 351 -20.99 9.63 -25.68
N SER A 352 -22.09 10.04 -25.01
CA SER A 352 -22.41 9.71 -23.61
C SER A 352 -22.21 8.21 -23.31
N PRO A 353 -21.71 7.80 -22.13
CA PRO A 353 -21.59 6.39 -21.78
C PRO A 353 -22.94 5.68 -21.98
N SER A 354 -22.91 4.49 -22.58
CA SER A 354 -24.11 3.69 -22.82
C SER A 354 -24.82 3.44 -21.50
N VAL A 355 -26.10 3.80 -21.41
CA VAL A 355 -26.94 3.42 -20.26
C VAL A 355 -27.00 1.89 -20.26
N PRO A 356 -26.51 1.22 -19.22
CA PRO A 356 -26.53 -0.23 -19.20
C PRO A 356 -27.96 -0.75 -19.14
N SER A 357 -28.20 -1.93 -19.73
CA SER A 357 -29.52 -2.58 -19.64
C SER A 357 -29.89 -2.81 -18.17
N ALA A 358 -31.15 -2.53 -17.82
CA ALA A 358 -31.66 -2.76 -16.47
C ALA A 358 -31.59 -4.26 -16.05
N ASP A 359 -31.50 -5.17 -17.03
CA ASP A 359 -31.51 -6.62 -16.81
C ASP A 359 -30.10 -7.24 -16.65
N ARG A 360 -29.02 -6.45 -16.79
CA ARG A 360 -27.65 -6.98 -16.61
C ARG A 360 -27.29 -7.09 -15.12
N PRO A 361 -26.42 -8.04 -14.71
CA PRO A 361 -25.93 -8.09 -13.34
C PRO A 361 -25.24 -6.78 -12.95
N LEU A 362 -25.32 -6.42 -11.67
CA LEU A 362 -24.58 -5.30 -11.11
C LEU A 362 -23.10 -5.65 -11.07
N ARG A 363 -22.28 -4.85 -11.75
CA ARG A 363 -20.83 -5.06 -11.85
C ARG A 363 -20.11 -4.31 -10.75
N VAL A 364 -19.46 -5.06 -9.86
CA VAL A 364 -18.81 -4.55 -8.65
C VAL A 364 -17.31 -4.82 -8.70
N GLY A 365 -16.50 -3.77 -8.60
CA GLY A 365 -15.05 -3.88 -8.68
C GLY A 365 -14.31 -3.73 -7.36
N PHE A 366 -13.13 -4.34 -7.27
CA PHE A 366 -12.05 -3.92 -6.37
C PHE A 366 -10.89 -3.41 -7.22
N LEU A 367 -10.34 -2.24 -6.86
CA LEU A 367 -9.31 -1.55 -7.62
C LEU A 367 -7.96 -1.60 -6.89
N GLY A 368 -6.93 -2.05 -7.59
CA GLY A 368 -5.55 -2.09 -7.11
C GLY A 368 -5.16 -3.40 -6.41
N MET A 369 -3.98 -3.37 -5.80
CA MET A 369 -3.34 -4.55 -5.22
C MET A 369 -4.22 -5.20 -4.12
N PRO A 370 -4.37 -6.54 -4.11
CA PRO A 370 -5.17 -7.28 -3.14
C PRO A 370 -4.51 -7.31 -1.76
N SER A 371 -4.45 -6.16 -1.12
CA SER A 371 -3.73 -5.94 0.14
C SER A 371 -4.71 -5.79 1.31
N LEU A 372 -4.26 -6.25 2.48
CA LEU A 372 -5.02 -6.23 3.73
C LEU A 372 -5.55 -4.83 4.05
N HIS A 373 -4.65 -3.85 4.11
CA HIS A 373 -4.98 -2.47 4.51
C HIS A 373 -5.90 -1.75 3.52
N LYS A 374 -6.05 -2.25 2.28
CA LYS A 374 -7.01 -1.76 1.28
C LYS A 374 -8.38 -2.44 1.38
N GLY A 375 -8.56 -3.38 2.30
CA GLY A 375 -9.82 -4.08 2.54
C GLY A 375 -10.07 -5.28 1.63
N TRP A 376 -9.02 -5.84 1.01
CA TRP A 376 -9.16 -7.02 0.16
C TRP A 376 -9.89 -8.19 0.83
N PRO A 377 -9.64 -8.55 2.11
CA PRO A 377 -10.37 -9.64 2.76
C PRO A 377 -11.89 -9.41 2.83
N ILE A 378 -12.33 -8.16 2.96
CA ILE A 378 -13.74 -7.78 3.03
C ILE A 378 -14.39 -7.95 1.64
N PHE A 379 -13.70 -7.51 0.58
CA PHE A 379 -14.16 -7.75 -0.78
C PHE A 379 -14.19 -9.25 -1.12
N ALA A 380 -13.16 -10.00 -0.74
CA ALA A 380 -13.09 -11.44 -0.97
C ALA A 380 -14.20 -12.21 -0.23
N ASP A 381 -14.51 -11.84 1.02
CA ASP A 381 -15.65 -12.37 1.78
C ASP A 381 -16.98 -12.08 1.06
N LEU A 382 -17.17 -10.83 0.58
CA LEU A 382 -18.34 -10.44 -0.17
C LEU A 382 -18.52 -11.26 -1.47
N VAL A 383 -17.45 -11.42 -2.26
CA VAL A 383 -17.44 -12.24 -3.48
C VAL A 383 -17.88 -13.66 -3.18
N ARG A 384 -17.29 -14.30 -2.15
CA ARG A 384 -17.61 -15.69 -1.79
C ARG A 384 -19.06 -15.86 -1.34
N ARG A 385 -19.58 -14.90 -0.56
CA ARG A 385 -20.97 -14.93 -0.07
C ARG A 385 -21.99 -14.86 -1.19
N PHE A 386 -21.71 -14.09 -2.24
CA PHE A 386 -22.63 -13.85 -3.35
C PHE A 386 -22.19 -14.54 -4.64
N ALA A 387 -21.27 -15.51 -4.59
CA ALA A 387 -20.73 -16.18 -5.78
C ALA A 387 -21.78 -16.94 -6.61
N ALA A 388 -22.84 -17.43 -5.97
CA ALA A 388 -23.95 -18.15 -6.63
C ALA A 388 -25.12 -17.23 -7.03
N ASP A 389 -24.99 -15.92 -6.80
CA ASP A 389 -26.05 -14.95 -7.06
C ASP A 389 -25.82 -14.28 -8.42
N ASP A 390 -26.57 -14.70 -9.43
CA ASP A 390 -26.46 -14.26 -10.83
C ASP A 390 -26.72 -12.76 -11.06
N ARG A 391 -27.23 -12.07 -10.04
CA ARG A 391 -27.44 -10.62 -10.04
C ARG A 391 -26.16 -9.82 -9.85
N TYR A 392 -25.07 -10.45 -9.42
CA TYR A 392 -23.80 -9.77 -9.16
C TYR A 392 -22.68 -10.33 -10.04
N GLU A 393 -21.86 -9.43 -10.58
CA GLU A 393 -20.64 -9.77 -11.29
C GLU A 393 -19.47 -9.04 -10.64
N PHE A 394 -18.55 -9.79 -10.02
CA PHE A 394 -17.42 -9.22 -9.28
C PHE A 394 -16.16 -9.16 -10.14
N HIS A 395 -15.45 -8.04 -10.06
CA HIS A 395 -14.22 -7.79 -10.83
C HIS A 395 -13.06 -7.39 -9.91
N HIS A 396 -11.86 -7.85 -10.23
CA HIS A 396 -10.61 -7.43 -9.60
C HIS A 396 -9.70 -6.81 -10.65
N LEU A 397 -9.46 -5.49 -10.55
CA LEU A 397 -8.61 -4.73 -11.46
C LEU A 397 -7.28 -4.45 -10.78
N SER A 398 -6.20 -5.12 -11.17
CA SER A 398 -4.91 -5.04 -10.47
C SER A 398 -3.75 -5.49 -11.34
N ALA A 399 -2.52 -5.13 -10.97
CA ALA A 399 -1.32 -5.67 -11.62
C ALA A 399 -1.07 -7.15 -11.26
N VAL A 400 -1.58 -7.57 -10.10
CA VAL A 400 -1.40 -8.92 -9.53
C VAL A 400 -2.76 -9.51 -9.16
N GLU A 401 -2.99 -10.75 -9.58
CA GLU A 401 -4.19 -11.54 -9.28
C GLU A 401 -4.07 -12.26 -7.93
N ASP A 402 -5.18 -12.40 -7.22
CA ASP A 402 -5.31 -13.38 -6.13
C ASP A 402 -6.23 -14.52 -6.60
N PRO A 403 -5.67 -15.67 -7.00
CA PRO A 403 -6.43 -16.76 -7.62
C PRO A 403 -7.40 -17.45 -6.64
N ARG A 404 -7.33 -17.14 -5.34
CA ARG A 404 -8.20 -17.73 -4.29
C ARG A 404 -9.54 -17.02 -4.16
N VAL A 405 -9.77 -15.97 -4.93
CA VAL A 405 -11.01 -15.18 -4.91
C VAL A 405 -11.67 -15.31 -6.28
N PRO A 406 -12.90 -15.84 -6.39
CA PRO A 406 -13.56 -16.11 -7.66
C PRO A 406 -14.17 -14.82 -8.26
N ALA A 407 -13.38 -13.76 -8.36
CA ALA A 407 -13.71 -12.52 -9.07
C ALA A 407 -13.06 -12.53 -10.46
N ARG A 408 -13.70 -11.91 -11.44
CA ARG A 408 -13.12 -11.76 -12.79
C ARG A 408 -11.89 -10.85 -12.72
N PHE A 409 -10.71 -11.40 -12.94
CA PHE A 409 -9.48 -10.63 -12.93
C PHE A 409 -9.27 -9.86 -14.25
N THR A 410 -8.84 -8.61 -14.13
CA THR A 410 -8.38 -7.79 -15.25
C THR A 410 -7.04 -7.18 -14.88
N ARG A 411 -6.00 -7.51 -15.64
CA ARG A 411 -4.67 -6.98 -15.41
C ARG A 411 -4.63 -5.50 -15.75
N VAL A 412 -4.35 -4.65 -14.77
CA VAL A 412 -4.23 -3.19 -14.93
C VAL A 412 -2.89 -2.73 -14.35
N ALA A 413 -2.02 -2.21 -15.20
CA ALA A 413 -0.72 -1.67 -14.81
C ALA A 413 -0.34 -0.50 -15.73
N PRO A 414 0.21 0.62 -15.19
CA PRO A 414 0.65 1.74 -16.02
C PRO A 414 1.68 1.32 -17.07
N THR A 415 1.57 1.88 -18.26
CA THR A 415 2.55 1.75 -19.34
C THR A 415 2.96 3.14 -19.84
N PRO A 416 4.08 3.29 -20.56
CA PRO A 416 4.46 4.58 -21.16
C PRO A 416 3.36 5.19 -22.04
N ASP A 417 2.62 4.36 -22.79
CA ASP A 417 1.55 4.81 -23.69
C ASP A 417 0.22 5.07 -22.96
N GLN A 418 0.03 4.44 -21.80
CA GLN A 418 -1.18 4.56 -20.99
C GLN A 418 -0.82 4.70 -19.50
N PRO A 419 -0.45 5.90 -19.05
CA PRO A 419 0.03 6.13 -17.68
C PRO A 419 -1.08 5.99 -16.63
N GLN A 420 -2.35 6.16 -17.02
CA GLN A 420 -3.53 6.04 -16.16
C GLN A 420 -4.52 5.02 -16.73
N PRO A 421 -4.23 3.72 -16.63
CA PRO A 421 -5.03 2.67 -17.27
C PRO A 421 -6.31 2.29 -16.50
N MET A 422 -6.45 2.71 -15.24
CA MET A 422 -7.57 2.27 -14.40
C MET A 422 -8.91 2.84 -14.86
N ILE A 423 -8.99 4.15 -15.15
CA ILE A 423 -10.20 4.81 -15.66
C ILE A 423 -10.75 4.10 -16.90
N PRO A 424 -9.96 3.93 -17.99
CA PRO A 424 -10.45 3.25 -19.19
C PRO A 424 -10.78 1.76 -18.94
N ALA A 425 -10.10 1.08 -17.99
CA ALA A 425 -10.47 -0.28 -17.62
C ALA A 425 -11.83 -0.35 -16.91
N ILE A 426 -12.12 0.58 -16.00
CA ILE A 426 -13.42 0.70 -15.33
C ILE A 426 -14.52 1.01 -16.35
N GLU A 427 -14.25 1.91 -17.31
CA GLU A 427 -15.18 2.27 -18.38
C GLU A 427 -15.44 1.07 -19.31
N ALA A 428 -14.41 0.34 -19.73
CA ALA A 428 -14.53 -0.81 -20.62
C ALA A 428 -15.31 -1.98 -19.99
N LEU A 429 -15.16 -2.17 -18.67
CA LEU A 429 -15.93 -3.15 -17.91
C LEU A 429 -17.33 -2.64 -17.53
N ASP A 430 -17.60 -1.36 -17.72
CA ASP A 430 -18.85 -0.70 -17.33
C ASP A 430 -19.22 -0.96 -15.87
N LEU A 431 -18.24 -0.80 -14.95
CA LEU A 431 -18.49 -1.07 -13.53
C LEU A 431 -19.50 -0.07 -12.95
N ASP A 432 -20.48 -0.59 -12.21
CA ASP A 432 -21.50 0.22 -11.54
C ASP A 432 -20.99 0.80 -10.24
N ALA A 433 -20.30 -0.05 -9.46
CA ALA A 433 -19.79 0.29 -8.15
C ALA A 433 -18.41 -0.34 -7.92
N VAL A 434 -17.65 0.26 -7.02
CA VAL A 434 -16.38 -0.26 -6.52
C VAL A 434 -16.39 -0.29 -5.01
N VAL A 435 -15.81 -1.32 -4.41
CA VAL A 435 -15.67 -1.45 -2.95
C VAL A 435 -14.27 -0.97 -2.58
N LEU A 436 -14.19 0.20 -1.94
CA LEU A 436 -12.95 0.77 -1.42
C LEU A 436 -13.01 0.76 0.10
N TRP A 437 -12.57 -0.35 0.69
CA TRP A 437 -12.78 -0.66 2.11
C TRP A 437 -11.48 -0.55 2.94
N ALA A 438 -10.77 0.56 2.77
CA ALA A 438 -9.48 0.78 3.44
C ALA A 438 -9.61 0.65 4.95
N LEU A 439 -8.79 -0.18 5.59
CA LEU A 439 -8.83 -0.44 7.05
C LEU A 439 -8.14 0.65 7.88
N TRP A 440 -7.71 1.72 7.22
CA TRP A 440 -7.03 2.86 7.78
C TRP A 440 -7.55 4.14 7.12
N PRO A 441 -7.39 5.31 7.77
CA PRO A 441 -7.85 6.56 7.21
C PRO A 441 -6.89 7.03 6.11
N GLU A 442 -7.16 6.63 4.86
CA GLU A 442 -6.32 7.03 3.72
C GLU A 442 -6.18 8.54 3.67
N THR A 443 -4.95 9.01 3.44
CA THR A 443 -4.63 10.43 3.27
C THR A 443 -5.17 10.94 1.94
N PHE A 444 -4.98 10.14 0.89
CA PHE A 444 -5.48 10.31 -0.46
C PHE A 444 -5.71 8.94 -1.13
N CYS A 445 -6.73 8.83 -1.97
CA CYS A 445 -7.04 7.59 -2.68
C CYS A 445 -7.22 7.88 -4.18
N ILE A 446 -6.18 7.55 -4.98
CA ILE A 446 -6.23 7.69 -6.44
C ILE A 446 -7.38 6.84 -7.01
N ALA A 447 -7.53 5.59 -6.53
CA ALA A 447 -8.57 4.67 -6.97
C ALA A 447 -10.01 5.23 -6.76
N ALA A 448 -10.24 6.02 -5.70
CA ALA A 448 -11.52 6.69 -5.50
C ALA A 448 -11.77 7.75 -6.59
N HIS A 449 -10.75 8.51 -6.96
CA HIS A 449 -10.88 9.50 -8.02
C HIS A 449 -11.05 8.83 -9.39
N GLU A 450 -10.30 7.76 -9.66
CA GLU A 450 -10.43 6.98 -10.90
C GLU A 450 -11.82 6.33 -11.04
N ALA A 451 -12.38 5.81 -9.94
CA ALA A 451 -13.73 5.26 -9.92
C ALA A 451 -14.78 6.30 -10.31
N VAL A 452 -14.77 7.47 -9.67
CA VAL A 452 -15.72 8.56 -9.96
C VAL A 452 -15.49 9.14 -11.35
N ALA A 453 -14.22 9.28 -11.78
CA ALA A 453 -13.89 9.73 -13.13
C ALA A 453 -14.49 8.84 -14.21
N ALA A 454 -14.45 7.52 -13.99
CA ALA A 454 -15.07 6.53 -14.86
C ALA A 454 -16.59 6.38 -14.65
N GLY A 455 -17.20 7.06 -13.68
CA GLY A 455 -18.64 7.03 -13.39
C GLY A 455 -19.10 5.89 -12.46
N ALA A 456 -18.19 5.10 -11.89
CA ALA A 456 -18.52 4.08 -10.89
C ALA A 456 -18.81 4.71 -9.52
N ALA A 457 -19.82 4.19 -8.81
CA ALA A 457 -20.07 4.56 -7.41
C ALA A 457 -19.03 3.91 -6.50
N ILE A 458 -18.77 4.52 -5.35
CA ILE A 458 -17.88 3.98 -4.33
C ILE A 458 -18.72 3.50 -3.16
N LEU A 459 -18.47 2.27 -2.73
CA LEU A 459 -18.88 1.73 -1.46
C LEU A 459 -17.68 1.74 -0.52
N THR A 460 -17.80 2.47 0.59
CA THR A 460 -16.75 2.59 1.60
C THR A 460 -17.36 2.62 2.99
N HIS A 461 -16.52 2.73 4.04
CA HIS A 461 -16.98 2.87 5.41
C HIS A 461 -16.53 4.16 6.07
N THR A 462 -17.15 4.53 7.19
CA THR A 462 -16.89 5.79 7.91
C THR A 462 -15.45 5.96 8.37
N GLY A 463 -14.69 4.88 8.58
CA GLY A 463 -13.30 4.91 9.02
C GLY A 463 -12.26 4.98 7.90
N SER A 464 -12.64 5.01 6.63
CA SER A 464 -11.71 5.01 5.49
C SER A 464 -11.04 6.36 5.22
N GLY A 465 -11.22 7.34 6.11
CA GLY A 465 -10.54 8.63 6.08
C GLY A 465 -10.98 9.50 4.90
N ASN A 466 -10.02 9.92 4.07
CA ASN A 466 -10.33 10.77 2.93
C ASN A 466 -11.29 10.13 1.92
N VAL A 467 -11.33 8.80 1.82
CA VAL A 467 -12.30 8.13 0.92
C VAL A 467 -13.73 8.40 1.36
N ALA A 468 -14.03 8.24 2.66
CA ALA A 468 -15.33 8.55 3.22
C ALA A 468 -15.69 10.03 3.03
N ALA A 469 -14.77 10.95 3.31
CA ALA A 469 -15.00 12.38 3.13
C ALA A 469 -15.24 12.75 1.65
N PHE A 470 -14.48 12.15 0.74
CA PHE A 470 -14.61 12.35 -0.71
C PHE A 470 -15.97 11.87 -1.24
N VAL A 471 -16.45 10.72 -0.78
CA VAL A 471 -17.77 10.17 -1.15
C VAL A 471 -18.90 10.99 -0.51
N ALA A 472 -18.79 11.35 0.76
CA ALA A 472 -19.80 12.14 1.46
C ALA A 472 -19.95 13.57 0.91
N GLY A 473 -18.90 14.11 0.27
CA GLY A 473 -18.91 15.42 -0.34
C GLY A 473 -19.87 15.57 -1.53
N GLU A 474 -20.29 14.47 -2.16
CA GLU A 474 -21.23 14.52 -3.28
C GLU A 474 -22.02 13.20 -3.39
N ALA A 475 -23.35 13.29 -3.24
CA ALA A 475 -24.23 12.11 -3.15
C ALA A 475 -24.16 11.18 -4.39
N THR A 476 -23.75 11.69 -5.55
CA THR A 476 -23.61 10.92 -6.80
C THR A 476 -22.43 9.95 -6.78
N ARG A 477 -21.45 10.16 -5.88
CA ARG A 477 -20.19 9.41 -5.81
C ARG A 477 -20.32 8.04 -5.18
N GLY A 478 -21.40 7.77 -4.44
CA GLY A 478 -21.64 6.46 -3.83
C GLY A 478 -22.19 6.55 -2.42
N GLN A 479 -21.81 5.59 -1.58
CA GLN A 479 -22.37 5.42 -0.24
C GLN A 479 -21.29 5.11 0.80
N VAL A 480 -21.36 5.82 1.94
CA VAL A 480 -20.54 5.58 3.12
C VAL A 480 -21.38 4.77 4.12
N LEU A 481 -20.88 3.59 4.47
CA LEU A 481 -21.53 2.65 5.38
C LEU A 481 -20.86 2.67 6.76
N PRO A 482 -21.54 2.33 7.86
CA PRO A 482 -20.91 2.31 9.17
C PRO A 482 -19.93 1.14 9.33
N ASP A 483 -20.24 -0.03 8.75
CA ASP A 483 -19.48 -1.26 8.97
C ASP A 483 -19.74 -2.33 7.89
N GLU A 484 -19.04 -3.46 8.01
CA GLU A 484 -19.15 -4.59 7.09
C GLU A 484 -20.52 -5.28 7.15
N ALA A 485 -21.19 -5.24 8.30
CA ALA A 485 -22.53 -5.81 8.44
C ALA A 485 -23.53 -5.06 7.56
N SER A 486 -23.40 -3.73 7.50
CA SER A 486 -24.19 -2.86 6.64
C SER A 486 -23.87 -3.07 5.16
N LEU A 487 -22.60 -3.31 4.81
CA LEU A 487 -22.22 -3.71 3.46
C LEU A 487 -22.91 -5.01 3.05
N ARG A 488 -22.84 -6.05 3.90
CA ARG A 488 -23.50 -7.33 3.65
C ARG A 488 -25.02 -7.17 3.54
N ALA A 489 -25.63 -6.36 4.40
CA ALA A 489 -27.06 -6.08 4.37
C ALA A 489 -27.48 -5.40 3.07
N LEU A 490 -26.70 -4.43 2.56
CA LEU A 490 -26.97 -3.71 1.32
C LEU A 490 -26.98 -4.64 0.08
N PHE A 491 -26.09 -5.63 0.04
CA PHE A 491 -26.08 -6.65 -1.02
C PHE A 491 -27.20 -7.68 -0.83
N ALA A 492 -27.51 -8.06 0.41
CA ALA A 492 -28.60 -8.99 0.69
C ALA A 492 -29.98 -8.39 0.35
N SER A 493 -30.21 -7.12 0.68
CA SER A 493 -31.46 -6.39 0.40
C SER A 493 -31.63 -6.00 -1.07
N ARG A 494 -30.55 -6.12 -1.87
CA ARG A 494 -30.47 -5.66 -3.27
C ARG A 494 -30.53 -4.15 -3.46
N GLU A 495 -30.55 -3.38 -2.37
CA GLU A 495 -30.54 -1.91 -2.43
C GLU A 495 -29.26 -1.37 -3.09
N VAL A 496 -28.17 -2.16 -3.09
CA VAL A 496 -26.94 -1.83 -3.82
C VAL A 496 -27.17 -1.59 -5.32
N ALA A 497 -28.23 -2.16 -5.92
CA ALA A 497 -28.58 -1.95 -7.33
C ALA A 497 -28.95 -0.48 -7.65
N THR A 498 -29.31 0.32 -6.65
CA THR A 498 -29.52 1.77 -6.80
C THR A 498 -28.25 2.51 -7.24
N LEU A 499 -27.07 1.90 -7.02
CA LEU A 499 -25.78 2.41 -7.47
C LEU A 499 -25.48 2.11 -8.95
N SER A 500 -26.35 1.41 -9.66
CA SER A 500 -26.21 1.20 -11.11
C SER A 500 -26.11 2.53 -11.85
N ARG A 501 -25.31 2.55 -12.93
CA ARG A 501 -25.21 3.71 -13.82
C ARG A 501 -26.55 4.10 -14.44
N ALA A 502 -27.45 3.13 -14.67
CA ALA A 502 -28.79 3.39 -15.19
C ALA A 502 -29.64 4.26 -14.24
N ASN A 503 -29.45 4.07 -12.93
CA ASN A 503 -30.16 4.81 -11.89
C ASN A 503 -29.51 6.16 -11.59
N ARG A 504 -28.16 6.20 -11.52
CA ARG A 504 -27.42 7.41 -11.11
C ARG A 504 -27.14 8.40 -12.24
N LYS A 505 -27.13 7.96 -13.51
CA LYS A 505 -26.74 8.77 -14.68
C LYS A 505 -25.43 9.57 -14.45
N PRO A 506 -24.31 8.88 -14.15
CA PRO A 506 -23.09 9.54 -13.73
C PRO A 506 -22.47 10.37 -14.86
N VAL A 507 -21.90 11.52 -14.50
CA VAL A 507 -21.05 12.32 -15.38
C VAL A 507 -19.63 11.74 -15.33
N LEU A 508 -19.02 11.55 -16.51
CA LEU A 508 -17.62 11.15 -16.60
C LEU A 508 -16.71 12.37 -16.40
N HIS A 509 -15.54 12.13 -15.83
CA HIS A 509 -14.57 13.19 -15.56
C HIS A 509 -13.18 12.80 -16.05
N ASP A 510 -12.40 13.80 -16.40
CA ASP A 510 -10.95 13.70 -16.49
C ASP A 510 -10.33 13.90 -15.11
N LEU A 511 -9.28 13.12 -14.83
CA LEU A 511 -8.50 13.23 -13.61
C LEU A 511 -7.30 14.13 -13.85
N VAL A 512 -7.34 15.34 -13.27
CA VAL A 512 -6.29 16.35 -13.44
C VAL A 512 -5.49 16.46 -12.17
N PHE A 513 -4.21 16.09 -12.24
CA PHE A 513 -3.28 16.19 -11.12
C PHE A 513 -2.80 17.63 -10.89
N SER A 514 -2.50 17.97 -9.65
CA SER A 514 -1.85 19.24 -9.30
C SER A 514 -0.36 19.22 -9.63
N GLY A 515 0.31 20.38 -9.53
CA GLY A 515 1.76 20.50 -9.63
C GLY A 515 2.49 20.12 -8.34
N MET A 516 1.81 19.52 -7.35
CA MET A 516 2.35 19.24 -6.02
C MET A 516 2.90 20.52 -5.35
N VAL A 517 4.07 20.50 -4.69
CA VAL A 517 4.59 21.73 -4.07
C VAL A 517 5.02 22.79 -5.09
N ALA A 518 5.15 22.43 -6.38
CA ALA A 518 5.40 23.43 -7.40
C ALA A 518 4.28 24.48 -7.45
N ASP A 519 3.03 24.11 -7.13
CA ASP A 519 1.92 25.06 -7.06
C ASP A 519 2.03 26.02 -5.87
N LEU A 520 2.83 25.66 -4.86
CA LEU A 520 3.03 26.41 -3.62
C LEU A 520 4.33 27.23 -3.62
N ILE A 521 5.28 26.92 -4.50
CA ILE A 521 6.54 27.66 -4.66
C ILE A 521 6.28 28.85 -5.60
N PRO A 522 6.49 30.11 -5.14
CA PRO A 522 6.35 31.28 -5.99
C PRO A 522 7.29 31.22 -7.18
N GLU A 523 6.80 31.62 -8.36
CA GLU A 523 7.66 31.80 -9.53
C GLU A 523 8.73 32.86 -9.24
N ALA A 524 9.96 32.62 -9.70
CA ALA A 524 11.00 33.64 -9.62
C ALA A 524 10.55 34.84 -10.45
N ALA A 525 10.62 36.05 -9.89
CA ALA A 525 10.41 37.27 -10.68
C ALA A 525 11.46 37.28 -11.80
N THR A 526 10.98 37.27 -13.04
CA THR A 526 11.79 37.30 -14.27
C THR A 526 12.66 38.53 -14.39
#